data_AF-A0A1U7X3U4-F1
#
_entry.id   AF-A0A1U7X3U4-F1
#
_cell.length_a   1.000
_cell.length_b   1.000
_cell.length_c   1.000
_cell.angle_alpha   90.00
_cell.angle_beta   90.00
_cell.angle_gamma   90.00
#
_symmetry.space_group_name_H-M   'P 1'
#
loop_
_entity.id
_entity.type
_entity.pdbx_description
1 polymer ?
#
loop_
_entity_poly.entity_id
_entity_poly.type
_entity_poly.pdbx_seq_one_letter_code
_entity_poly.pdbx_strand_id
1 'polypeptide(L)'
;MDLSYMQAWRSKEKAMQLLRRSPSESYKKMPTYLYMLEYANPGSVTRLHTEGDGSFLYAFIAIYTSIRAWVYCRPTVVVDGSFLKSTYRGTILTAFTQDTKGQILPLAYAIVDSENDASWEWFFMQFRETYGQREGMCIVSDMHDAIWKATSIVYPEVPHCACMFHLWNNIKTNFRKSQKQIKEVYFALARAYTVEEFNRHMAELEAIDSRVKTYLMDIGYDKWSRAHSKANRTMTMTSNIAESVNAAN
;
A
#
# COMPACT_ATOMS: atom_id res chain seq x y z
N MET A 1 -2.41 11.17 48.14
CA MET A 1 -3.61 11.16 47.28
C MET A 1 -3.32 10.14 46.19
N ASP A 2 -3.77 8.90 46.35
CA ASP A 2 -3.49 7.84 45.37
C ASP A 2 -4.49 7.91 44.23
N LEU A 3 -3.95 8.16 43.03
CA LEU A 3 -4.73 8.26 41.80
C LEU A 3 -4.63 6.92 41.08
N SER A 4 -5.77 6.22 40.92
CA SER A 4 -5.75 4.93 40.21
C SER A 4 -5.38 5.11 38.74
N TYR A 5 -4.78 4.08 38.13
CA TYR A 5 -4.44 4.07 36.71
C TYR A 5 -5.64 4.47 35.83
N MET A 6 -6.85 3.98 36.16
CA MET A 6 -8.06 4.30 35.41
C MET A 6 -8.50 5.76 35.56
N GLN A 7 -8.31 6.37 36.73
CA GLN A 7 -8.58 7.80 36.94
C GLN A 7 -7.54 8.66 36.20
N ALA A 8 -6.27 8.27 36.20
CA ALA A 8 -5.21 8.95 35.47
C ALA A 8 -5.44 8.86 33.96
N TRP A 9 -5.80 7.68 33.45
CA TRP A 9 -6.15 7.45 32.05
C TRP A 9 -7.34 8.28 31.60
N ARG A 10 -8.46 8.26 32.35
CA ARG A 10 -9.66 9.05 32.02
C ARG A 10 -9.41 10.56 32.05
N SER A 11 -8.64 11.03 33.03
CA SER A 11 -8.25 12.45 33.10
C SER A 11 -7.36 12.86 31.93
N LYS A 12 -6.41 12.01 31.53
CA LYS A 12 -5.59 12.20 30.32
C LYS A 12 -6.45 12.23 29.07
N GLU A 13 -7.34 11.25 28.86
CA GLU A 13 -8.24 11.20 27.70
C GLU A 13 -9.14 12.44 27.64
N LYS A 14 -9.67 12.90 28.78
CA LYS A 14 -10.50 14.11 28.85
C LYS A 14 -9.70 15.38 28.57
N ALA A 15 -8.47 15.49 29.07
CA ALA A 15 -7.57 16.59 28.74
C ALA A 15 -7.19 16.59 27.24
N MET A 16 -6.95 15.41 26.65
CA MET A 16 -6.67 15.25 25.22
C MET A 16 -7.88 15.63 24.36
N GLN A 17 -9.11 15.28 24.78
CA GLN A 17 -10.34 15.72 24.11
C GLN A 17 -10.52 17.24 24.17
N LEU A 18 -10.20 17.87 25.31
CA LEU A 18 -10.27 19.34 25.44
C LEU A 18 -9.23 20.04 24.57
N LEU A 19 -8.01 19.49 24.47
CA LEU A 19 -6.92 20.05 23.67
C LEU A 19 -7.12 19.86 22.15
N ARG A 20 -7.56 18.67 21.72
CA ARG A 20 -7.66 18.28 20.30
C ARG A 20 -9.05 18.47 19.70
N ARG A 21 -10.04 18.87 20.52
CA ARG A 21 -11.49 18.76 20.26
C ARG A 21 -11.92 17.30 20.07
N SER A 22 -13.23 17.06 20.01
CA SER A 22 -13.71 15.70 19.73
C SER A 22 -13.31 15.31 18.29
N PRO A 23 -12.87 14.07 18.03
CA PRO A 23 -12.43 13.74 16.68
C PRO A 23 -13.57 13.79 15.63
N SER A 24 -14.84 13.70 16.04
CA SER A 24 -15.99 14.00 15.16
C SER A 24 -16.02 15.46 14.70
N GLU A 25 -15.70 16.42 15.57
CA GLU A 25 -15.55 17.83 15.18
C GLU A 25 -14.36 18.05 14.24
N SER A 26 -13.31 17.24 14.35
CA SER A 26 -12.17 17.29 13.42
C SER A 26 -12.56 16.80 12.02
N TYR A 27 -13.29 15.68 11.90
CA TYR A 27 -13.79 15.20 10.61
C TYR A 27 -14.79 16.16 9.96
N LYS A 28 -15.60 16.89 10.75
CA LYS A 28 -16.48 17.97 10.22
C LYS A 28 -15.72 19.09 9.52
N LYS A 29 -14.43 19.28 9.83
CA LYS A 29 -13.58 20.28 9.17
C LYS A 29 -12.90 19.75 7.90
N MET A 30 -13.03 18.46 7.59
CA MET A 30 -12.40 17.86 6.41
C MET A 30 -12.75 18.61 5.11
N PRO A 31 -14.02 18.96 4.82
CA PRO A 31 -14.35 19.71 3.60
C PRO A 31 -13.59 21.05 3.52
N THR A 32 -13.56 21.81 4.62
CA THR A 32 -12.84 23.08 4.68
C THR A 32 -11.33 22.89 4.55
N TYR A 33 -10.76 21.85 5.17
CA TYR A 33 -9.35 21.54 5.06
C TYR A 33 -8.95 21.21 3.62
N LEU A 34 -9.70 20.34 2.94
CA LEU A 34 -9.45 19.98 1.55
C LEU A 34 -9.57 21.19 0.62
N TYR A 35 -10.60 22.02 0.81
CA TYR A 35 -10.74 23.29 0.09
C TYR A 35 -9.52 24.21 0.27
N MET A 36 -9.08 24.41 1.51
CA MET A 36 -7.92 25.26 1.81
C MET A 36 -6.62 24.67 1.25
N LEU A 37 -6.49 23.35 1.21
CA LEU A 37 -5.33 22.66 0.64
C LEU A 37 -5.23 22.93 -0.86
N GLU A 38 -6.34 22.84 -1.60
CA GLU A 38 -6.38 23.17 -3.03
C GLU A 38 -6.15 24.67 -3.28
N TYR A 39 -6.74 25.54 -2.46
CA TYR A 39 -6.55 26.98 -2.54
C TYR A 39 -5.07 27.37 -2.34
N ALA A 40 -4.41 26.79 -1.34
CA ALA A 40 -3.02 27.05 -1.03
C ALA A 40 -2.03 26.37 -2.00
N ASN A 41 -2.44 25.26 -2.63
CA ASN A 41 -1.64 24.51 -3.59
C ASN A 41 -2.43 24.29 -4.90
N PRO A 42 -2.60 25.34 -5.72
CA PRO A 42 -3.38 25.26 -6.96
C PRO A 42 -2.91 24.12 -7.86
N GLY A 43 -3.86 23.31 -8.34
CA GLY A 43 -3.60 22.11 -9.15
C GLY A 43 -3.48 20.81 -8.33
N SER A 44 -3.54 20.89 -6.99
CA SER A 44 -3.71 19.70 -6.17
C SER A 44 -5.11 19.14 -6.38
N VAL A 45 -5.25 17.83 -6.21
CA VAL A 45 -6.52 17.12 -6.38
C VAL A 45 -6.93 16.55 -5.04
N THR A 46 -8.09 16.98 -4.55
CA THR A 46 -8.75 16.36 -3.42
C THR A 46 -10.10 15.78 -3.82
N ARG A 47 -10.52 14.73 -3.12
CA ARG A 47 -11.86 14.13 -3.27
C ARG A 47 -12.41 13.82 -1.90
N LEU A 48 -13.70 14.09 -1.74
CA LEU A 48 -14.45 13.81 -0.53
C LEU A 48 -15.63 12.92 -0.90
N HIS A 49 -15.74 11.78 -0.22
CA HIS A 49 -16.90 10.90 -0.30
C HIS A 49 -17.62 10.95 1.05
N THR A 50 -18.92 11.17 1.02
CA THR A 50 -19.78 11.25 2.20
C THR A 50 -20.90 10.23 2.12
N GLU A 51 -21.38 9.80 3.29
CA GLU A 51 -22.60 9.01 3.39
C GLU A 51 -23.85 9.86 3.04
N GLY A 52 -25.01 9.21 2.95
CA GLY A 52 -26.28 9.87 2.59
C GLY A 52 -26.75 10.93 3.59
N ASP A 53 -26.25 10.90 4.82
CA ASP A 53 -26.51 11.90 5.86
C ASP A 53 -25.49 13.06 5.86
N GLY A 54 -24.53 13.04 4.92
CA GLY A 54 -23.44 14.02 4.82
C GLY A 54 -22.25 13.74 5.73
N SER A 55 -22.22 12.60 6.44
CA SER A 55 -21.08 12.19 7.26
C SER A 55 -19.88 11.84 6.39
N PHE A 56 -18.68 12.18 6.89
CA PHE A 56 -17.41 11.86 6.23
C PHE A 56 -17.25 10.34 6.11
N LEU A 57 -16.97 9.87 4.89
CA LEU A 57 -16.61 8.46 4.65
C LEU A 57 -15.15 8.39 4.15
N TYR A 58 -14.86 8.92 2.95
CA TYR A 58 -13.52 8.86 2.35
C TYR A 58 -12.96 10.25 2.02
N ALA A 59 -11.65 10.42 2.15
CA ALA A 59 -10.92 11.55 1.57
C ALA A 59 -9.72 11.04 0.77
N PHE A 60 -9.47 11.62 -0.39
CA PHE A 60 -8.27 11.39 -1.20
C PHE A 60 -7.55 12.72 -1.41
N ILE A 61 -6.23 12.69 -1.31
CA ILE A 61 -5.37 13.86 -1.46
C ILE A 61 -4.19 13.49 -2.36
N ALA A 62 -3.98 14.28 -3.41
CA ALA A 62 -2.79 14.27 -4.26
C ALA A 62 -2.31 15.70 -4.46
N ILE A 63 -1.06 15.99 -4.07
CA ILE A 63 -0.51 17.34 -4.14
C ILE A 63 0.01 17.64 -5.54
N TYR A 64 -0.19 18.89 -6.02
CA TYR A 64 0.20 19.31 -7.36
C TYR A 64 1.66 18.99 -7.71
N THR A 65 2.58 19.22 -6.79
CA THR A 65 4.01 18.94 -7.00
C THR A 65 4.26 17.46 -7.28
N SER A 66 3.62 16.55 -6.53
CA SER A 66 3.70 15.11 -6.76
C SER A 66 3.08 14.70 -8.10
N ILE A 67 1.94 15.29 -8.46
CA ILE A 67 1.28 15.07 -9.76
C ILE A 67 2.23 15.44 -10.91
N ARG A 68 2.87 16.61 -10.81
CA ARG A 68 3.82 17.09 -11.83
C ARG A 68 5.12 16.30 -11.86
N ALA A 69 5.59 15.82 -10.72
CA ALA A 69 6.82 15.05 -10.61
C ALA A 69 6.68 13.62 -11.17
N TRP A 70 5.45 13.07 -11.18
CA TRP A 70 5.17 11.70 -11.60
C TRP A 70 5.83 11.31 -12.93
N VAL A 71 5.76 12.17 -13.95
CA VAL A 71 6.32 11.89 -15.29
C VAL A 71 7.84 11.69 -15.31
N TYR A 72 8.55 12.19 -14.29
CA TYR A 72 10.00 12.03 -14.13
C TYR A 72 10.39 10.87 -13.22
N CYS A 73 9.42 10.24 -12.56
CA CYS A 73 9.62 9.07 -11.71
C CYS A 73 9.53 7.77 -12.50
N ARG A 74 10.03 6.70 -11.88
CA ARG A 74 9.84 5.34 -12.38
C ARG A 74 8.34 5.06 -12.46
N PRO A 75 7.85 4.35 -13.49
CA PRO A 75 6.42 4.06 -13.62
C PRO A 75 5.95 2.96 -12.64
N THR A 76 6.61 2.81 -11.48
CA THR A 76 6.19 1.88 -10.43
C THR A 76 5.43 2.64 -9.36
N VAL A 77 4.22 2.17 -9.06
CA VAL A 77 3.39 2.66 -7.96
C VAL A 77 3.40 1.61 -6.86
N VAL A 78 3.88 1.98 -5.69
CA VAL A 78 3.86 1.14 -4.50
C VAL A 78 2.70 1.58 -3.62
N VAL A 79 1.79 0.67 -3.29
CA VAL A 79 0.65 0.96 -2.41
C VAL A 79 0.68 0.09 -1.17
N ASP A 80 0.12 0.62 -0.08
CA ASP A 80 -0.04 -0.08 1.18
C ASP A 80 -1.16 0.54 2.02
N GLY A 81 -1.74 -0.26 2.91
CA GLY A 81 -2.76 0.15 3.87
C GLY A 81 -2.19 0.17 5.29
N SER A 82 -2.55 1.15 6.11
CA SER A 82 -2.16 1.17 7.52
C SER A 82 -3.27 1.69 8.42
N PHE A 83 -3.42 1.08 9.59
CA PHE A 83 -4.41 1.53 10.56
C PHE A 83 -4.03 2.89 11.16
N LEU A 84 -4.97 3.82 11.17
CA LEU A 84 -4.79 5.09 11.87
C LEU A 84 -4.85 4.87 13.38
N LYS A 85 -3.88 5.45 14.10
CA LYS A 85 -3.87 5.52 15.57
C LYS A 85 -4.82 6.63 16.07
N SER A 86 -6.09 6.55 15.69
CA SER A 86 -7.12 7.53 16.01
C SER A 86 -8.29 6.88 16.75
N THR A 87 -9.06 7.69 17.49
CA THR A 87 -10.26 7.23 18.22
C THR A 87 -11.31 6.63 17.27
N TYR A 88 -11.39 7.14 16.04
CA TYR A 88 -12.17 6.54 14.96
C TYR A 88 -11.20 5.69 14.13
N ARG A 89 -11.31 4.37 14.27
CA ARG A 89 -10.39 3.38 13.68
C ARG A 89 -10.54 3.32 12.16
N GLY A 90 -10.01 4.32 11.46
CA GLY A 90 -9.92 4.33 9.99
C GLY A 90 -8.61 3.75 9.50
N THR A 91 -8.50 3.59 8.19
CA THR A 91 -7.28 3.16 7.49
C THR A 91 -6.77 4.30 6.63
N ILE A 92 -5.44 4.49 6.59
CA ILE A 92 -4.80 5.32 5.58
C ILE A 92 -4.27 4.41 4.46
N LEU A 93 -4.70 4.70 3.23
CA LEU A 93 -4.18 4.07 2.03
C LEU A 93 -3.16 5.03 1.42
N THR A 94 -1.99 4.53 1.06
CA THR A 94 -0.91 5.38 0.55
C THR A 94 -0.40 4.85 -0.78
N ALA A 95 0.01 5.77 -1.66
CA ALA A 95 0.68 5.47 -2.92
C ALA A 95 1.99 6.25 -3.01
N PHE A 96 3.06 5.54 -3.34
CA PHE A 96 4.40 6.09 -3.51
C PHE A 96 4.99 5.67 -4.84
N THR A 97 6.03 6.38 -5.25
CA THR A 97 6.93 5.96 -6.31
C THR A 97 8.38 6.29 -5.93
N GLN A 98 9.30 5.98 -6.84
CA GLN A 98 10.69 6.40 -6.75
C GLN A 98 11.11 7.20 -7.97
N ASP A 99 11.95 8.20 -7.75
CA ASP A 99 12.67 8.84 -8.85
C ASP A 99 13.71 7.88 -9.47
N THR A 100 14.42 8.36 -10.49
CA THR A 100 15.48 7.58 -11.15
C THR A 100 16.63 7.23 -10.20
N LYS A 101 16.87 8.04 -9.17
CA LYS A 101 17.91 7.87 -8.13
C LYS A 101 17.45 6.99 -6.96
N GLY A 102 16.20 6.55 -6.94
CA GLY A 102 15.63 5.73 -5.87
C GLY A 102 15.08 6.51 -4.68
N GLN A 103 14.98 7.84 -4.76
CA GLN A 103 14.35 8.66 -3.72
C GLN A 103 12.84 8.47 -3.75
N ILE A 104 12.24 8.34 -2.56
CA ILE A 104 10.81 8.11 -2.39
C ILE A 104 10.05 9.40 -2.67
N LEU A 105 9.04 9.33 -3.54
CA LEU A 105 8.08 10.39 -3.79
C LEU A 105 6.68 9.90 -3.39
N PRO A 106 6.04 10.54 -2.40
CA PRO A 106 4.60 10.34 -2.14
C PRO A 106 3.79 10.84 -3.32
N LEU A 107 2.91 9.98 -3.85
CA LEU A 107 1.97 10.35 -4.91
C LEU A 107 0.66 10.81 -4.28
N ALA A 108 -0.04 9.92 -3.58
CA ALA A 108 -1.33 10.22 -2.97
C ALA A 108 -1.51 9.46 -1.67
N TYR A 109 -2.46 9.92 -0.87
CA TYR A 109 -2.98 9.15 0.25
C TYR A 109 -4.50 9.35 0.36
N ALA A 110 -5.15 8.38 0.99
CA ALA A 110 -6.57 8.45 1.30
C ALA A 110 -6.85 8.03 2.73
N ILE A 111 -7.82 8.69 3.35
CA ILE A 111 -8.39 8.30 4.63
C ILE A 111 -9.68 7.56 4.32
N VAL A 112 -9.77 6.30 4.74
CA VAL A 112 -10.91 5.42 4.51
C VAL A 112 -11.40 4.77 5.80
N ASP A 113 -12.58 4.15 5.76
CA ASP A 113 -13.21 3.51 6.91
C ASP A 113 -12.46 2.25 7.34
N SER A 114 -12.02 1.45 6.37
CA SER A 114 -11.28 0.20 6.61
C SER A 114 -10.60 -0.29 5.33
N GLU A 115 -9.73 -1.28 5.47
CA GLU A 115 -9.09 -1.96 4.35
C GLU A 115 -10.04 -3.00 3.73
N ASN A 116 -10.90 -2.53 2.83
CA ASN A 116 -11.93 -3.34 2.18
C ASN A 116 -12.00 -3.10 0.67
N ASP A 117 -12.80 -3.91 -0.03
CA ASP A 117 -12.96 -3.85 -1.49
C ASP A 117 -13.40 -2.45 -1.98
N ALA A 118 -14.39 -1.84 -1.32
CA ALA A 118 -14.93 -0.54 -1.72
C ALA A 118 -13.91 0.58 -1.54
N SER A 119 -13.17 0.57 -0.42
CA SER A 119 -12.12 1.54 -0.13
C SER A 119 -11.00 1.49 -1.16
N TRP A 120 -10.51 0.29 -1.50
CA TRP A 120 -9.42 0.13 -2.47
C TRP A 120 -9.86 0.44 -3.90
N GLU A 121 -11.06 0.00 -4.30
CA GLU A 121 -11.62 0.34 -5.62
C GLU A 121 -11.78 1.86 -5.76
N TRP A 122 -12.38 2.52 -4.76
CA TRP A 122 -12.52 3.96 -4.74
C TRP A 122 -11.17 4.68 -4.79
N PHE A 123 -10.18 4.24 -4.00
CA PHE A 123 -8.83 4.78 -4.00
C PHE A 123 -8.19 4.71 -5.39
N PHE A 124 -8.22 3.54 -6.03
CA PHE A 124 -7.63 3.38 -7.35
C PHE A 124 -8.40 4.16 -8.42
N MET A 125 -9.72 4.31 -8.33
CA MET A 125 -10.48 5.18 -9.23
C MET A 125 -9.98 6.63 -9.14
N GLN A 126 -9.88 7.18 -7.93
CA GLN A 126 -9.37 8.55 -7.74
C GLN A 126 -7.91 8.69 -8.19
N PHE A 127 -7.09 7.68 -7.91
CA PHE A 127 -5.70 7.65 -8.33
C PHE A 127 -5.59 7.62 -9.87
N ARG A 128 -6.41 6.82 -10.56
CA ARG A 128 -6.44 6.74 -12.03
C ARG A 128 -6.90 8.03 -12.67
N GLU A 129 -7.93 8.67 -12.13
CA GLU A 129 -8.37 9.98 -12.61
C GLU A 129 -7.28 11.04 -12.47
N THR A 130 -6.48 10.96 -11.39
CA THR A 130 -5.46 11.96 -11.06
C THR A 130 -4.16 11.76 -11.85
N TYR A 131 -3.67 10.52 -11.94
CA TYR A 131 -2.34 10.18 -12.48
C TYR A 131 -2.39 9.49 -13.85
N GLY A 132 -3.57 9.04 -14.28
CA GLY A 132 -3.74 8.25 -15.49
C GLY A 132 -3.08 6.88 -15.42
N GLN A 133 -2.86 6.30 -16.60
CA GLN A 133 -2.03 5.12 -16.82
C GLN A 133 -0.85 5.55 -17.70
N ARG A 134 0.32 4.96 -17.45
CA ARG A 134 1.55 5.23 -18.23
C ARG A 134 2.12 3.95 -18.81
N GLU A 135 2.84 4.08 -19.91
CA GLU A 135 3.60 2.96 -20.48
C GLU A 135 4.61 2.42 -19.47
N GLY A 136 4.70 1.10 -19.38
CA GLY A 136 5.57 0.41 -18.43
C GLY A 136 5.14 0.52 -16.97
N MET A 137 3.92 1.02 -16.70
CA MET A 137 3.41 1.14 -15.35
C MET A 137 3.27 -0.23 -14.68
N CYS A 138 3.60 -0.31 -13.39
CA CYS A 138 3.25 -1.46 -12.56
C CYS A 138 2.85 -1.03 -11.15
N ILE A 139 1.99 -1.84 -10.54
CA ILE A 139 1.56 -1.65 -9.16
C ILE A 139 2.25 -2.70 -8.30
N VAL A 140 2.80 -2.30 -7.16
CA VAL A 140 3.40 -3.20 -6.17
C VAL A 140 2.67 -3.00 -4.86
N SER A 141 2.18 -4.09 -4.26
CA SER A 141 1.50 -4.04 -2.97
C SER A 141 1.79 -5.30 -2.16
N ASP A 142 1.21 -5.39 -0.98
CA ASP A 142 1.06 -6.67 -0.29
C ASP A 142 0.10 -7.62 -1.04
N MET A 143 -0.20 -8.76 -0.40
CA MET A 143 -1.11 -9.76 -0.94
C MET A 143 -2.55 -9.65 -0.41
N HIS A 144 -2.99 -8.46 0.03
CA HIS A 144 -4.35 -8.28 0.51
C HIS A 144 -5.37 -8.37 -0.63
N ASP A 145 -6.34 -9.28 -0.54
CA ASP A 145 -7.27 -9.61 -1.63
C ASP A 145 -8.02 -8.40 -2.19
N ALA A 146 -8.42 -7.46 -1.32
CA ALA A 146 -9.10 -6.23 -1.72
C ALA A 146 -8.27 -5.37 -2.69
N ILE A 147 -6.94 -5.32 -2.52
CA ILE A 147 -6.05 -4.59 -3.44
C ILE A 147 -6.04 -5.27 -4.80
N TRP A 148 -5.85 -6.59 -4.82
CA TRP A 148 -5.79 -7.39 -6.04
C TRP A 148 -7.09 -7.34 -6.84
N LYS A 149 -8.23 -7.34 -6.13
CA LYS A 149 -9.53 -7.16 -6.76
C LYS A 149 -9.65 -5.76 -7.36
N ALA A 150 -9.36 -4.71 -6.59
CA ALA A 150 -9.48 -3.33 -7.04
C ALA A 150 -8.53 -3.01 -8.21
N THR A 151 -7.28 -3.49 -8.20
CA THR A 151 -6.35 -3.33 -9.33
C THR A 151 -6.85 -4.06 -10.58
N SER A 152 -7.43 -5.25 -10.45
CA SER A 152 -7.97 -5.99 -11.60
C SER A 152 -9.16 -5.27 -12.27
N ILE A 153 -9.93 -4.50 -11.50
CA ILE A 153 -11.08 -3.72 -11.97
C ILE A 153 -10.61 -2.40 -12.59
N VAL A 154 -9.79 -1.65 -11.86
CA VAL A 154 -9.43 -0.27 -12.23
C VAL A 154 -8.25 -0.23 -13.20
N TYR A 155 -7.36 -1.22 -13.17
CA TYR A 155 -6.13 -1.28 -13.96
C TYR A 155 -5.91 -2.67 -14.60
N PRO A 156 -6.85 -3.17 -15.42
CA PRO A 156 -6.81 -4.55 -15.95
C PRO A 156 -5.57 -4.85 -16.81
N GLU A 157 -4.97 -3.81 -17.41
CA GLU A 157 -3.80 -3.94 -18.28
C GLU A 157 -2.46 -3.65 -17.58
N VAL A 158 -2.49 -3.16 -16.33
CA VAL A 158 -1.27 -2.82 -15.59
C VAL A 158 -0.81 -4.05 -14.80
N PRO A 159 0.44 -4.50 -14.96
CA PRO A 159 0.99 -5.55 -14.14
C PRO A 159 0.91 -5.22 -12.65
N HIS A 160 0.25 -6.09 -11.89
CA HIS A 160 0.22 -6.05 -10.44
C HIS A 160 1.21 -7.06 -9.87
N CYS A 161 2.15 -6.59 -9.06
CA CYS A 161 3.23 -7.36 -8.49
C CYS A 161 3.08 -7.49 -6.97
N ALA A 162 3.27 -8.70 -6.46
CA ALA A 162 3.35 -8.96 -5.02
C ALA A 162 4.69 -8.49 -4.45
N CYS A 163 4.64 -7.86 -3.28
CA CYS A 163 5.82 -7.62 -2.46
C CYS A 163 6.44 -8.96 -2.03
N MET A 164 7.74 -9.13 -2.31
CA MET A 164 8.44 -10.38 -2.01
C MET A 164 8.49 -10.71 -0.51
N PHE A 165 8.48 -9.71 0.37
CA PHE A 165 8.49 -9.91 1.82
C PHE A 165 7.12 -10.35 2.35
N HIS A 166 6.03 -9.75 1.84
CA HIS A 166 4.68 -10.18 2.16
C HIS A 166 4.40 -11.59 1.66
N LEU A 167 4.82 -11.92 0.43
CA LEU A 167 4.74 -13.27 -0.09
C LEU A 167 5.57 -14.27 0.75
N TRP A 168 6.76 -13.87 1.21
CA TRP A 168 7.53 -14.67 2.17
C TRP A 168 6.77 -14.90 3.48
N ASN A 169 6.11 -13.87 4.04
CA ASN A 169 5.32 -14.01 5.25
C ASN A 169 4.14 -14.99 5.07
N ASN A 170 3.50 -15.00 3.90
CA ASN A 170 2.46 -15.98 3.57
C ASN A 170 3.04 -17.40 3.48
N ILE A 171 4.19 -17.57 2.83
CA ILE A 171 4.90 -18.86 2.78
C ILE A 171 5.26 -19.33 4.21
N LYS A 172 5.78 -18.43 5.04
CA LYS A 172 6.15 -18.70 6.43
C LYS A 172 4.96 -19.19 7.26
N THR A 173 3.80 -18.57 7.06
CA THR A 173 2.56 -18.91 7.78
C THR A 173 2.01 -20.28 7.33
N ASN A 174 2.02 -20.54 6.02
CA ASN A 174 1.40 -21.72 5.42
C ASN A 174 2.29 -22.97 5.44
N PHE A 175 3.63 -22.83 5.36
CA PHE A 175 4.55 -23.94 5.15
C PHE A 175 5.58 -24.09 6.28
N ARG A 176 5.15 -24.43 7.49
CA ARG A 176 5.97 -24.32 8.72
C ARG A 176 7.27 -25.17 8.81
N LYS A 177 7.55 -26.05 7.85
CA LYS A 177 8.77 -26.91 7.82
C LYS A 177 9.90 -26.25 7.05
N SER A 178 11.16 -26.60 7.37
CA SER A 178 12.37 -26.20 6.63
C SER A 178 12.50 -24.70 6.32
N GLN A 179 11.89 -23.85 7.16
CA GLN A 179 11.70 -22.41 6.94
C GLN A 179 12.99 -21.67 6.60
N LYS A 180 14.11 -22.00 7.25
CA LYS A 180 15.40 -21.36 6.98
C LYS A 180 15.88 -21.62 5.56
N GLN A 181 15.86 -22.88 5.12
CA GLN A 181 16.30 -23.29 3.79
C GLN A 181 15.37 -22.72 2.71
N ILE A 182 14.05 -22.80 2.93
CA ILE A 182 13.05 -22.21 2.02
C ILE A 182 13.27 -20.71 1.89
N LYS A 183 13.54 -19.99 2.99
CA LYS A 183 13.79 -18.54 2.98
C LYS A 183 14.95 -18.17 2.06
N GLU A 184 16.09 -18.83 2.25
CA GLU A 184 17.32 -18.55 1.49
C GLU A 184 17.10 -18.76 -0.01
N VAL A 185 16.51 -19.91 -0.38
CA VAL A 185 16.22 -20.24 -1.78
C VAL A 185 15.14 -19.33 -2.37
N TYR A 186 14.05 -19.05 -1.64
CA TYR A 186 12.96 -18.19 -2.10
C TYR A 186 13.43 -16.78 -2.46
N PHE A 187 14.27 -16.16 -1.62
CA PHE A 187 14.75 -14.81 -1.91
C PHE A 187 15.79 -14.80 -3.05
N ALA A 188 16.53 -15.88 -3.26
CA ALA A 188 17.38 -16.03 -4.45
C ALA A 188 16.52 -16.19 -5.72
N LEU A 189 15.53 -17.06 -5.65
CA LEU A 189 14.54 -17.33 -6.69
C LEU A 189 13.78 -16.07 -7.13
N ALA A 190 13.20 -15.32 -6.20
CA ALA A 190 12.43 -14.11 -6.51
C ALA A 190 13.27 -13.02 -7.20
N ARG A 191 14.56 -12.94 -6.87
CA ARG A 191 15.51 -11.93 -7.37
C ARG A 191 16.33 -12.37 -8.57
N ALA A 192 16.19 -13.62 -9.01
CA ALA A 192 16.90 -14.18 -10.16
C ALA A 192 16.77 -13.25 -11.38
N TYR A 193 17.89 -13.00 -12.06
CA TYR A 193 17.93 -12.11 -13.22
C TYR A 193 17.50 -12.84 -14.48
N THR A 194 17.79 -14.14 -14.54
CA THR A 194 17.51 -14.97 -15.71
C THR A 194 16.52 -16.08 -15.38
N VAL A 195 15.81 -16.55 -16.41
CA VAL A 195 14.90 -17.71 -16.30
C VAL A 195 15.68 -18.98 -15.95
N GLU A 196 16.95 -19.09 -16.38
CA GLU A 196 17.81 -20.23 -16.04
C GLU A 196 18.14 -20.28 -14.54
N GLU A 197 18.60 -19.17 -13.97
CA GLU A 197 18.84 -19.05 -12.51
C GLU A 197 17.56 -19.30 -11.72
N PHE A 198 16.43 -18.77 -12.20
CA PHE A 198 15.12 -18.98 -11.60
C PHE A 198 14.79 -20.48 -11.58
N ASN A 199 14.90 -21.18 -12.72
CA ASN A 199 14.59 -22.60 -12.81
C ASN A 199 15.49 -23.45 -11.92
N ARG A 200 16.79 -23.11 -11.80
CA ARG A 200 17.72 -23.78 -10.89
C ARG A 200 17.26 -23.64 -9.43
N HIS A 201 16.96 -22.42 -8.98
CA HIS A 201 16.46 -22.19 -7.63
C HIS A 201 15.07 -22.80 -7.38
N MET A 202 14.23 -22.89 -8.42
CA MET A 202 12.92 -23.53 -8.31
C MET A 202 13.06 -25.04 -8.08
N ALA A 203 14.01 -25.69 -8.77
CA ALA A 203 14.33 -27.10 -8.53
C ALA A 203 14.88 -27.35 -7.11
N GLU A 204 15.74 -26.46 -6.62
CA GLU A 204 16.21 -26.48 -5.21
C GLU A 204 15.03 -26.36 -4.23
N LEU A 205 14.11 -25.44 -4.48
CA LEU A 205 12.92 -25.23 -3.64
C LEU A 205 12.00 -26.44 -3.64
N GLU A 206 11.77 -27.05 -4.80
CA GLU A 206 10.95 -28.24 -4.98
C GLU A 206 11.52 -29.46 -4.25
N ALA A 207 12.84 -29.62 -4.24
CA ALA A 207 13.52 -30.67 -3.48
C ALA A 207 13.36 -30.50 -1.96
N ILE A 208 13.19 -29.26 -1.47
CA ILE A 208 12.94 -28.96 -0.06
C ILE A 208 11.47 -29.19 0.30
N ASP A 209 10.55 -28.57 -0.45
CA ASP A 209 9.10 -28.71 -0.28
C ASP A 209 8.35 -28.37 -1.58
N SER A 210 7.94 -29.40 -2.31
CA SER A 210 7.21 -29.28 -3.58
C SER A 210 5.89 -28.50 -3.45
N ARG A 211 5.27 -28.45 -2.26
CA ARG A 211 4.03 -27.71 -2.04
C ARG A 211 4.23 -26.20 -2.15
N VAL A 212 5.43 -25.71 -1.81
CA VAL A 212 5.78 -24.29 -1.95
C VAL A 212 5.89 -23.91 -3.43
N LYS A 213 6.46 -24.80 -4.27
CA LYS A 213 6.51 -24.61 -5.72
C LYS A 213 5.10 -24.49 -6.31
N THR A 214 4.19 -25.40 -5.97
CA THR A 214 2.79 -25.36 -6.44
C THR A 214 2.13 -24.05 -6.04
N TYR A 215 2.23 -23.66 -4.77
CA TYR A 215 1.68 -22.40 -4.28
C TYR A 215 2.22 -21.16 -5.03
N LEU A 216 3.53 -21.11 -5.29
CA LEU A 216 4.15 -20.02 -6.05
C LEU A 216 3.74 -20.01 -7.53
N MET A 217 3.48 -21.18 -8.11
CA MET A 217 2.98 -21.32 -9.47
C MET A 217 1.54 -20.82 -9.59
N ASP A 218 0.67 -21.19 -8.63
CA ASP A 218 -0.73 -20.79 -8.61
C ASP A 218 -0.92 -19.27 -8.50
N ILE A 219 0.00 -18.58 -7.82
CA ILE A 219 0.01 -17.11 -7.79
C ILE A 219 0.27 -16.55 -9.19
N GLY A 220 1.22 -17.14 -9.92
CA GLY A 220 1.74 -16.68 -11.21
C GLY A 220 3.11 -16.04 -11.09
N TYR A 221 4.11 -16.59 -11.79
CA TYR A 221 5.52 -16.15 -11.65
C TYR A 221 5.75 -14.69 -12.08
N ASP A 222 4.99 -14.19 -13.05
CA ASP A 222 5.08 -12.81 -13.53
C ASP A 222 4.74 -11.76 -12.47
N LYS A 223 3.97 -12.15 -11.46
CA LYS A 223 3.55 -11.27 -10.36
C LYS A 223 4.60 -11.12 -9.25
N TRP A 224 5.53 -12.05 -9.08
CA TRP A 224 6.45 -12.01 -7.93
C TRP A 224 7.91 -12.25 -8.27
N SER A 225 8.21 -12.92 -9.39
CA SER A 225 9.57 -13.16 -9.86
C SER A 225 10.06 -12.02 -10.74
N ARG A 226 11.32 -11.62 -10.56
CA ARG A 226 11.97 -10.66 -11.45
C ARG A 226 12.16 -11.23 -12.85
N ALA A 227 12.65 -12.47 -12.96
CA ALA A 227 12.96 -13.10 -14.24
C ALA A 227 11.73 -13.27 -15.16
N HIS A 228 10.53 -13.38 -14.58
CA HIS A 228 9.28 -13.55 -15.32
C HIS A 228 8.39 -12.30 -15.37
N SER A 229 8.81 -11.20 -14.73
CA SER A 229 7.96 -10.01 -14.64
C SER A 229 7.75 -9.37 -16.01
N LYS A 230 6.49 -9.02 -16.31
CA LYS A 230 6.13 -8.24 -17.51
C LYS A 230 6.47 -6.76 -17.38
N ALA A 231 6.71 -6.29 -16.16
CA ALA A 231 7.08 -4.91 -15.89
C ALA A 231 8.58 -4.78 -15.67
N ASN A 232 9.18 -3.70 -16.17
CA ASN A 232 10.54 -3.34 -15.81
C ASN A 232 10.58 -2.72 -14.40
N ARG A 233 10.26 -3.55 -13.40
CA ARG A 233 10.26 -3.15 -11.98
C ARG A 233 11.66 -2.96 -11.40
N THR A 234 12.73 -3.13 -12.21
CA THR A 234 14.17 -3.08 -11.88
C THR A 234 14.55 -3.64 -10.50
N MET A 235 14.27 -2.89 -9.43
CA MET A 235 14.62 -3.14 -8.04
C MET A 235 13.44 -3.06 -7.06
N THR A 236 12.28 -2.53 -7.46
CA THR A 236 11.12 -2.32 -6.58
C THR A 236 10.32 -3.62 -6.47
N MET A 237 10.88 -4.57 -5.72
CA MET A 237 10.26 -5.85 -5.41
C MET A 237 9.55 -5.86 -4.04
N THR A 238 9.54 -4.72 -3.36
CA THR A 238 9.09 -4.60 -1.99
C THR A 238 8.13 -3.43 -1.84
N SER A 239 7.19 -3.55 -0.90
CA SER A 239 6.35 -2.47 -0.39
C SER A 239 7.02 -1.69 0.74
N ASN A 240 8.29 -1.97 1.08
CA ASN A 240 9.01 -1.34 2.19
C ASN A 240 8.95 0.19 2.19
N ILE A 241 8.88 0.81 1.02
CA ILE A 241 8.75 2.26 0.89
C ILE A 241 7.47 2.72 1.59
N ALA A 242 6.35 2.09 1.24
CA ALA A 242 5.06 2.39 1.81
C ALA A 242 5.02 1.98 3.30
N GLU A 243 5.51 0.80 3.66
CA GLU A 243 5.58 0.34 5.06
C GLU A 243 6.41 1.28 5.96
N SER A 244 7.57 1.76 5.46
CA SER A 244 8.46 2.63 6.23
C SER A 244 7.84 3.99 6.52
N VAL A 245 7.08 4.53 5.57
CA VAL A 245 6.35 5.78 5.76
C VAL A 245 5.11 5.54 6.63
N ASN A 246 4.41 4.43 6.41
CA ASN A 246 3.25 4.03 7.20
C ASN A 246 3.61 3.78 8.68
N ALA A 247 4.82 3.33 8.99
CA ALA A 247 5.30 3.18 10.36
C ALA A 247 5.42 4.50 11.13
N ALA A 248 5.49 5.64 10.44
CA ALA A 248 5.50 6.97 11.05
C ALA A 248 4.10 7.49 11.44
N ASN A 249 3.03 6.81 11.04
CA ASN A 249 1.64 7.16 11.35
C ASN A 249 1.24 6.85 12.81
#